data_AF-A0A6M3IQI8-F1
#
_entry.id   AF-A0A6M3IQI8-F1
#
_cell.length_a   1.000
_cell.length_b   1.000
_cell.length_c   1.000
_cell.angle_alpha   90.00
_cell.angle_beta   90.00
_cell.angle_gamma   90.00
#
_symmetry.space_group_name_H-M   'P 1'
#
loop_
_entity.id
_entity.type
_entity.pdbx_description
1 polymer ?
#
loop_
_entity_poly.entity_id
_entity_poly.type
_entity_poly.pdbx_seq_one_letter_code
_entity_poly.pdbx_strand_id
1 'polypeptide(L)'
;MRKIKIEKWKSKVPKYDEGKIVGTEDKDEDLLIAFNVLIANKKPEEMPRGLDKFRTFGRLSKAFEKADETGFLELEEADYKFLKDSIEKDVPASWGMNANIMKAMEEFLDAKAEE
;
A
#
# COMPACT_ATOMS: atom_id res chain seq x y z
N MET A 1 -0.10 18.87 -3.34
CA MET A 1 0.53 17.59 -2.93
C MET A 1 -0.41 16.94 -1.94
N ARG A 2 -0.43 15.61 -1.78
CA ARG A 2 -1.25 14.95 -0.76
C ARG A 2 -0.36 14.36 0.31
N LYS A 3 -0.71 14.59 1.58
CA LYS A 3 -0.02 14.02 2.74
C LYS A 3 -0.98 13.09 3.45
N ILE A 4 -0.68 11.80 3.42
CA ILE A 4 -1.52 10.75 4.00
C ILE A 4 -0.81 10.17 5.22
N LYS A 5 -1.49 10.02 6.35
CA LYS A 5 -0.94 9.33 7.51
C LYS A 5 -0.88 7.82 7.24
N ILE A 6 0.26 7.19 7.52
CA ILE A 6 0.37 5.74 7.40
C ILE A 6 -0.22 5.10 8.65
N GLU A 7 -1.32 4.40 8.45
CA GLU A 7 -1.87 3.50 9.47
C GLU A 7 -0.99 2.26 9.57
N LYS A 8 -0.58 1.93 10.80
CA LYS A 8 0.17 0.72 11.16
C LYS A 8 -0.71 -0.14 12.06
N TRP A 9 -0.74 -1.45 11.82
CA TRP A 9 -1.50 -2.42 12.62
C TRP A 9 -0.70 -3.71 12.81
N LYS A 10 -1.17 -4.57 13.71
CA LYS A 10 -0.61 -5.91 13.89
C LYS A 10 -1.57 -6.95 13.38
N SER A 11 -1.05 -7.86 12.56
CA SER A 11 -1.79 -9.00 12.03
C SER A 11 -1.19 -10.30 12.59
N LYS A 12 -2.05 -11.25 12.95
CA LYS A 12 -1.58 -12.59 13.34
C LYS A 12 -1.32 -13.43 12.11
N VAL A 13 -0.07 -13.80 11.89
CA VAL A 13 0.33 -14.67 10.78
C VAL A 13 0.73 -16.05 11.31
N PRO A 14 0.54 -17.13 10.53
CA PRO A 14 0.96 -18.46 10.94
C PRO A 14 2.49 -18.53 11.06
N LYS A 15 2.98 -19.05 12.18
CA LYS A 15 4.40 -19.33 12.40
C LYS A 15 4.70 -20.75 11.92
N TYR A 16 5.71 -20.91 11.06
CA TYR A 16 6.09 -22.20 10.50
C TYR A 16 7.38 -22.73 11.11
N ASP A 17 7.41 -24.02 11.42
CA ASP A 17 8.60 -24.80 11.75
C ASP A 17 8.58 -26.08 10.91
N GLU A 18 9.64 -26.33 10.14
CA GLU A 18 9.72 -27.43 9.17
C GLU A 18 8.48 -27.58 8.26
N GLY A 19 7.86 -26.46 7.86
CA GLY A 19 6.66 -26.44 7.01
C GLY A 19 5.34 -26.74 7.74
N LYS A 20 5.35 -26.93 9.06
CA LYS A 20 4.15 -27.09 9.89
C LYS A 20 3.84 -25.81 10.66
N ILE A 21 2.55 -25.50 10.79
CA ILE A 21 2.10 -24.37 11.61
C ILE A 21 2.28 -24.74 13.08
N VAL A 22 3.18 -24.05 13.78
CA VAL A 22 3.48 -24.26 15.21
C VAL A 22 2.87 -23.20 16.12
N GLY A 23 2.17 -22.22 15.54
CA GLY A 23 1.47 -21.17 16.28
C GLY A 23 1.16 -19.98 15.40
N THR A 24 0.93 -18.83 16.04
CA THR A 24 0.79 -17.53 15.37
C THR A 24 1.82 -16.56 15.92
N GLU A 25 2.35 -15.71 15.06
CA GLU A 25 3.16 -14.56 15.45
C GLU A 25 2.47 -13.26 15.03
N ASP A 26 2.72 -12.19 15.79
CA ASP A 26 2.27 -10.86 15.40
C ASP A 26 3.25 -10.30 14.37
N LYS A 27 2.71 -9.88 13.22
CA LYS A 27 3.44 -9.20 12.17
C LYS A 27 2.96 -7.76 12.09
N ASP A 28 3.89 -6.82 12.14
CA ASP A 28 3.60 -5.43 11.86
C ASP A 28 3.26 -5.28 10.38
N GLU A 29 2.12 -4.67 10.12
CA GLU A 29 1.59 -4.38 8.80
C GLU A 29 1.23 -2.90 8.69
N ASP A 30 1.25 -2.37 7.47
CA ASP A 30 0.91 -0.99 7.21
C ASP A 30 0.32 -0.81 5.81
N LEU A 31 -0.15 0.42 5.55
CA LEU A 31 -0.71 0.81 4.27
C LEU A 31 0.28 0.63 3.10
N LEU A 32 1.60 0.77 3.33
CA LEU A 32 2.61 0.62 2.28
C LEU A 32 2.74 -0.83 1.80
N ILE A 33 2.68 -1.79 2.72
CA ILE A 33 2.65 -3.23 2.39
C ILE A 33 1.44 -3.53 1.52
N ALA A 34 0.28 -2.97 1.84
CA ALA A 34 -0.92 -3.15 1.04
C ALA A 34 -0.75 -2.56 -0.38
N PHE A 35 -0.15 -1.37 -0.52
CA PHE A 35 0.18 -0.83 -1.84
C PHE A 35 1.15 -1.70 -2.64
N ASN A 36 2.18 -2.25 -2.00
CA ASN A 36 3.12 -3.15 -2.66
C ASN A 36 2.43 -4.40 -3.22
N VAL A 37 1.46 -4.96 -2.50
CA VAL A 37 0.66 -6.09 -2.99
C VAL A 37 -0.22 -5.68 -4.17
N LEU A 38 -0.89 -4.53 -4.11
CA LEU A 38 -1.72 -4.04 -5.23
C LEU A 38 -0.87 -3.80 -6.49
N ILE A 39 0.29 -3.16 -6.34
CA ILE A 39 1.23 -2.90 -7.44
C ILE A 39 1.76 -4.22 -8.02
N ALA A 40 2.07 -5.21 -7.19
CA ALA A 40 2.58 -6.50 -7.65
C ALA A 40 1.55 -7.33 -8.42
N ASN A 41 0.26 -7.15 -8.11
CA ASN A 41 -0.84 -7.86 -8.78
C ASN A 41 -1.32 -7.18 -10.08
N LYS A 42 -0.92 -5.93 -10.33
CA LYS A 42 -1.26 -5.20 -11.57
C LYS A 42 -0.81 -5.97 -12.81
N LYS A 43 -1.72 -6.05 -13.80
CA LYS A 43 -1.38 -6.62 -15.10
C LYS A 43 -0.36 -5.74 -15.83
N PRO A 44 0.53 -6.31 -16.67
CA PRO A 44 1.52 -5.52 -17.41
C PRO A 44 0.92 -4.38 -18.24
N GLU A 45 -0.32 -4.51 -18.70
CA GLU A 45 -1.02 -3.51 -19.49
C GLU A 45 -1.47 -2.29 -18.69
N GLU A 46 -1.70 -2.45 -17.38
CA GLU A 46 -2.13 -1.39 -16.46
C GLU A 46 -0.95 -0.67 -15.79
N MET A 47 0.26 -1.19 -15.99
CA MET A 47 1.48 -0.60 -15.47
C MET A 47 1.95 0.55 -16.38
N PRO A 48 2.53 1.62 -15.81
CA PRO A 48 3.13 2.66 -16.62
C PRO A 48 4.19 2.07 -17.56
N ARG A 49 4.31 2.59 -18.78
CA ARG A 49 5.21 2.07 -19.82
C ARG A 49 6.39 3.01 -20.07
N GLY A 50 7.47 2.45 -20.63
CA GLY A 50 8.65 3.23 -21.02
C GLY A 50 9.31 3.98 -19.86
N LEU A 51 9.83 5.19 -20.12
CA LEU A 51 10.50 6.03 -19.12
C LEU A 51 9.58 6.44 -17.96
N ASP A 52 8.27 6.53 -18.20
CA ASP A 52 7.31 6.91 -17.16
C ASP A 52 7.15 5.82 -16.10
N LYS A 53 7.42 4.55 -16.46
CA LYS A 53 7.55 3.44 -15.51
C LYS A 53 8.66 3.72 -14.50
N PHE A 54 9.85 4.01 -14.99
CA PHE A 54 11.02 4.26 -14.16
C PHE A 54 10.81 5.48 -13.25
N ARG A 55 10.19 6.54 -13.77
CA ARG A 55 9.90 7.75 -13.00
C ARG A 55 8.87 7.50 -11.90
N THR A 56 7.75 6.87 -12.22
CA THR A 56 6.66 6.61 -11.27
C THR A 56 7.14 5.71 -10.13
N PHE A 57 7.76 4.57 -10.45
CA PHE A 57 8.29 3.67 -9.42
C PHE A 57 9.45 4.29 -8.65
N GLY A 58 10.30 5.09 -9.30
CA GLY A 58 11.38 5.81 -8.61
C GLY A 58 10.85 6.83 -7.61
N ARG A 59 9.79 7.58 -7.94
CA ARG A 59 9.13 8.51 -7.01
C ARG A 59 8.42 7.78 -5.88
N LEU A 60 7.63 6.75 -6.20
CA LEU A 60 6.92 5.94 -5.19
C LEU A 60 7.88 5.25 -4.22
N SER A 61 9.00 4.69 -4.70
CA SER A 61 10.01 4.07 -3.83
C SER A 61 10.55 5.06 -2.81
N LYS A 62 10.93 6.27 -3.27
CA LYS A 62 11.41 7.33 -2.37
C LYS A 62 10.33 7.82 -1.42
N ALA A 63 9.09 7.94 -1.89
CA ALA A 63 7.97 8.33 -1.06
C ALA A 63 7.73 7.29 0.03
N PHE A 64 7.80 5.99 -0.28
CA PHE A 64 7.58 4.90 0.68
C PHE A 64 8.71 4.84 1.71
N GLU A 65 9.98 4.96 1.28
CA GLU A 65 11.14 5.03 2.20
C GLU A 65 10.99 6.19 3.18
N LYS A 66 10.70 7.40 2.69
CA LYS A 66 10.50 8.58 3.54
C LYS A 66 9.28 8.42 4.45
N ALA A 67 8.24 7.74 3.98
CA ALA A 67 7.03 7.57 4.75
C ALA A 67 7.20 6.57 5.90
N ASP A 68 8.06 5.57 5.77
CA ASP A 68 8.40 4.69 6.89
C ASP A 68 9.16 5.43 8.00
N GLU A 69 10.02 6.39 7.64
CA GLU A 69 10.74 7.24 8.59
C GLU A 69 9.82 8.28 9.27
N THR A 70 8.90 8.89 8.53
CA THR A 70 8.12 10.05 8.99
C THR A 70 6.70 9.69 9.46
N GLY A 71 6.19 8.52 9.11
CA GLY A 71 4.80 8.12 9.32
C GLY A 71 3.80 8.79 8.35
N PHE A 72 4.28 9.55 7.36
CA PHE A 72 3.43 10.24 6.38
C PHE A 72 3.86 9.93 4.96
N LEU A 73 2.90 9.48 4.16
CA LEU A 73 3.05 9.27 2.73
C LEU A 73 2.73 10.56 1.97
N GLU A 74 3.76 11.19 1.44
CA GLU A 74 3.66 12.40 0.61
C GLU A 74 3.66 12.01 -0.87
N LEU A 75 2.58 12.36 -1.59
CA LEU A 75 2.38 11.98 -2.99
C LEU A 75 2.09 13.20 -3.87
N GLU A 76 2.68 13.19 -5.06
CA GLU A 76 2.22 14.02 -6.16
C GLU A 76 0.88 13.50 -6.70
N GLU A 77 0.11 14.38 -7.35
CA GLU A 77 -1.25 14.03 -7.81
C GLU A 77 -1.26 12.86 -8.81
N ALA A 78 -0.21 12.73 -9.63
CA ALA A 78 -0.08 11.61 -10.56
C ALA A 78 0.14 10.27 -9.84
N ASP A 79 0.98 10.27 -8.80
CA ASP A 79 1.30 9.07 -8.02
C ASP A 79 0.11 8.67 -7.13
N TYR A 80 -0.59 9.66 -6.54
CA TYR A 80 -1.85 9.43 -5.85
C TYR A 80 -2.91 8.81 -6.76
N LYS A 81 -3.11 9.36 -7.96
CA LYS A 81 -4.07 8.80 -8.93
C LYS A 81 -3.72 7.36 -9.31
N PHE A 82 -2.44 7.05 -9.52
CA PHE A 82 -2.01 5.69 -9.80
C PHE A 82 -2.34 4.70 -8.66
N LEU A 83 -2.07 5.08 -7.40
CA LEU A 83 -2.39 4.24 -6.25
C LEU A 83 -3.90 4.14 -6.00
N LYS A 84 -4.64 5.24 -6.17
CA LYS A 84 -6.12 5.26 -6.10
C LYS A 84 -6.74 4.31 -7.13
N ASP A 85 -6.32 4.40 -8.39
CA ASP A 85 -6.72 3.47 -9.45
C ASP A 85 -6.35 2.01 -9.14
N SER A 86 -5.33 1.79 -8.31
CA SER A 86 -4.94 0.44 -7.88
C SER A 86 -5.90 -0.10 -6.83
N ILE A 87 -6.36 0.74 -5.90
CA ILE A 87 -7.37 0.37 -4.90
C ILE A 87 -8.72 0.11 -5.59
N GLU A 88 -9.18 1.04 -6.44
CA GLU A 88 -10.54 0.96 -7.00
C GLU A 88 -10.74 -0.22 -7.97
N LYS A 89 -9.67 -0.73 -8.57
CA LYS A 89 -9.76 -1.77 -9.62
C LYS A 89 -9.54 -3.19 -9.11
N ASP A 90 -8.64 -3.40 -8.15
CA ASP A 90 -8.09 -4.74 -7.90
C ASP A 90 -7.74 -5.01 -6.42
N VAL A 91 -8.59 -4.55 -5.49
CA VAL A 91 -8.47 -4.94 -4.08
C VAL A 91 -8.92 -6.40 -3.91
N PRO A 92 -8.07 -7.27 -3.32
CA PRO A 92 -8.46 -8.64 -3.03
C PRO A 92 -9.69 -8.71 -2.13
N ALA A 93 -10.69 -9.51 -2.51
CA ALA A 93 -11.91 -9.66 -1.72
C ALA A 93 -11.65 -10.14 -0.27
N SER A 94 -10.56 -10.89 -0.05
CA SER A 94 -10.14 -11.33 1.29
C SER A 94 -9.80 -10.18 2.22
N TRP A 95 -9.44 -9.00 1.70
CA TRP A 95 -9.12 -7.82 2.50
C TRP A 95 -10.36 -7.13 3.06
N GLY A 96 -11.53 -7.32 2.44
CA GLY A 96 -12.81 -6.79 2.95
C GLY A 96 -13.19 -7.33 4.33
N MET A 97 -12.58 -8.43 4.77
CA MET A 97 -12.76 -9.00 6.11
C MET A 97 -11.78 -8.40 7.14
N ASN A 98 -10.78 -7.63 6.71
CA ASN A 98 -9.79 -6.99 7.57
C ASN A 98 -10.12 -5.50 7.75
N ALA A 99 -10.73 -5.17 8.89
CA ALA A 99 -11.15 -3.80 9.20
C ALA A 99 -9.99 -2.79 9.21
N ASN A 100 -8.76 -3.22 9.55
CA ASN A 100 -7.60 -2.32 9.58
C ASN A 100 -7.18 -1.93 8.16
N ILE A 101 -7.13 -2.90 7.24
CA ILE A 101 -6.82 -2.64 5.82
C ILE A 101 -7.91 -1.74 5.22
N MET A 102 -9.18 -2.06 5.44
CA MET A 102 -10.30 -1.26 4.93
C MET A 102 -10.23 0.19 5.41
N LYS A 103 -10.05 0.41 6.72
CA LYS A 103 -9.92 1.74 7.30
C LYS A 103 -8.74 2.51 6.71
N ALA A 104 -7.58 1.87 6.57
CA ALA A 104 -6.39 2.51 6.00
C ALA A 104 -6.59 2.91 4.52
N MET A 105 -7.33 2.09 3.75
CA MET A 105 -7.67 2.39 2.36
C MET A 105 -8.68 3.52 2.25
N GLU A 106 -9.72 3.52 3.09
CA GLU A 106 -10.71 4.61 3.15
C GLU A 106 -10.05 5.94 3.50
N GLU A 107 -9.19 5.97 4.52
CA GLU A 107 -8.43 7.17 4.90
C GLU A 107 -7.54 7.68 3.77
N PHE A 108 -6.93 6.78 3.00
CA PHE A 108 -6.18 7.16 1.80
C PHE A 108 -7.08 7.75 0.71
N LEU A 109 -8.24 7.15 0.44
CA LEU A 109 -9.17 7.63 -0.58
C LEU A 109 -9.77 9.00 -0.23
N ASP A 110 -10.01 9.25 1.07
CA ASP A 110 -10.56 10.50 1.59
C ASP A 110 -9.49 11.59 1.79
N ALA A 111 -8.20 11.26 1.68
CA ALA A 111 -7.11 12.21 1.89
C ALA A 111 -7.18 13.37 0.89
N LYS A 112 -7.37 14.60 1.41
CA LYS A 112 -7.43 15.82 0.59
C LYS A 112 -6.03 16.29 0.19
N ALA A 113 -5.94 17.01 -0.93
CA ALA A 113 -4.73 17.74 -1.26
C ALA A 113 -4.48 18.82 -0.20
N GLU A 114 -3.24 18.94 0.26
CA GLU A 114 -2.81 20.12 1.01
C GLU A 114 -2.79 21.31 0.03
N GLU A 115 -3.50 22.39 0.40
CA GLU A 115 -3.53 23.68 -0.30
C GLU A 115 -2.23 24.47 -0.10
#